data_AF-A0A535FKR2-F1
#
_entry.id   AF-A0A535FKR2-F1
#
_cell.length_a   1.000
_cell.length_b   1.000
_cell.length_c   1.000
_cell.angle_alpha   90.00
_cell.angle_beta   90.00
_cell.angle_gamma   90.00
#
_symmetry.space_group_name_H-M   'P 1'
#
loop_
_entity.id
_entity.type
_entity.pdbx_description
1 polymer ?
#
loop_
_entity_poly.entity_id
_entity_poly.type
_entity_poly.pdbx_seq_one_letter_code
_entity_poly.pdbx_strand_id
1 'polypeptide(L)'
;MKNHKQRLRYVLLSSATVLVVLLGVIVGVTVFHAQTGAQAAGLDNHTTGSAIDDQLTEVTPMHPMYEMAVTMAGQANQAQVACLASPKPPLCYSPQQLRQAYGIAPLLQAGVTGKGRIITIIDAFQAPTIRGDLHLFDQLFRLR
;
A
#
# COMPACT_ATOMS: atom_id res chain seq x y z
N MET A 1 -44.02 -49.27 23.56
CA MET A 1 -43.78 -47.95 24.20
C MET A 1 -42.32 -47.44 24.12
N LYS A 2 -41.33 -48.21 23.63
CA LYS A 2 -39.91 -47.83 23.58
C LYS A 2 -39.54 -46.84 22.45
N ASN A 3 -40.27 -46.88 21.34
CA ASN A 3 -40.00 -46.06 20.14
C ASN A 3 -40.37 -44.57 20.28
N HIS A 4 -41.30 -44.21 21.16
CA HIS A 4 -41.73 -42.81 21.33
C HIS A 4 -40.70 -41.97 22.10
N LYS A 5 -40.10 -42.54 23.16
CA LYS A 5 -39.04 -41.86 23.93
C LYS A 5 -37.76 -41.67 23.11
N GLN A 6 -37.46 -42.63 22.22
CA GLN A 6 -36.29 -42.56 21.35
C GLN A 6 -36.46 -41.53 20.22
N ARG A 7 -37.64 -41.47 19.59
CA ARG A 7 -37.98 -40.42 18.62
C ARG A 7 -37.96 -39.03 19.25
N LEU A 8 -38.50 -38.88 20.46
CA LEU A 8 -38.47 -37.61 21.19
C LEU A 8 -37.03 -37.16 21.49
N ARG A 9 -36.16 -38.08 21.89
CA ARG A 9 -34.73 -37.81 22.10
C ARG A 9 -34.01 -37.39 20.82
N TYR A 10 -34.27 -38.04 19.69
CA TYR A 10 -33.69 -37.66 18.40
C TYR A 10 -34.15 -36.26 17.95
N VAL A 11 -35.43 -35.93 18.12
CA VAL A 11 -35.98 -34.62 17.75
C VAL A 11 -35.36 -33.51 18.62
N LEU A 12 -35.18 -33.75 19.92
CA LEU A 12 -34.54 -32.79 20.83
C LEU A 12 -33.03 -32.61 20.54
N LEU A 13 -32.33 -33.68 20.14
CA LEU A 13 -30.92 -33.61 19.75
C LEU A 13 -30.73 -32.90 18.40
N SER A 14 -31.63 -33.12 17.44
CA SER A 14 -31.60 -32.42 16.15
C SER A 14 -31.97 -30.95 16.27
N SER A 15 -32.92 -30.59 17.15
CA SER A 15 -33.28 -29.17 17.34
C SER A 15 -32.18 -28.40 18.05
N ALA A 16 -31.51 -29.02 19.04
CA ALA A 16 -30.38 -28.41 19.74
C ALA A 16 -29.18 -28.16 18.81
N THR A 17 -28.86 -29.10 17.91
CA THR A 17 -27.78 -28.94 16.94
C THR A 17 -28.06 -27.83 15.92
N VAL A 18 -29.29 -27.77 15.41
CA VAL A 18 -29.72 -26.67 14.51
C VAL A 18 -29.66 -25.31 15.20
N LEU A 19 -30.07 -25.22 16.47
CA LEU A 19 -30.02 -23.99 17.25
C LEU A 19 -28.57 -23.50 17.46
N VAL A 20 -27.64 -24.41 17.77
CA VAL A 20 -26.22 -24.06 17.96
C VAL A 20 -25.59 -23.56 16.66
N VAL A 21 -25.90 -24.19 15.51
CA VAL A 21 -25.41 -23.74 14.21
C VAL A 21 -25.97 -22.36 13.86
N LEU A 22 -27.27 -22.12 14.07
CA LEU A 22 -27.89 -20.82 13.83
C LEU A 22 -27.30 -19.71 14.71
N LEU A 23 -27.09 -19.96 15.99
CA LEU A 23 -26.47 -19.00 16.90
C LEU A 23 -25.01 -18.71 16.49
N GLY A 24 -24.26 -19.72 16.05
CA GLY A 24 -22.90 -19.53 15.52
C GLY A 24 -22.84 -18.64 14.28
N VAL A 25 -23.80 -18.79 13.36
CA VAL A 25 -23.90 -17.95 12.16
C VAL A 25 -24.27 -16.51 12.53
N ILE A 26 -25.24 -16.30 13.43
CA ILE A 26 -25.65 -14.97 13.87
C ILE A 26 -24.49 -14.23 14.55
N VAL A 27 -23.75 -14.89 15.44
CA VAL A 27 -22.56 -14.30 16.09
C VAL A 27 -21.45 -14.01 15.07
N GLY A 28 -21.25 -14.88 14.08
CA GLY A 28 -20.31 -14.61 12.99
C GLY A 28 -20.67 -13.36 12.18
N VAL A 29 -21.95 -13.14 11.88
CA VAL A 29 -22.42 -11.96 11.11
C VAL A 29 -22.28 -10.66 11.92
N THR A 30 -22.50 -10.68 13.24
CA THR A 30 -22.38 -9.48 14.07
C THR A 30 -20.94 -9.09 14.41
N VAL A 31 -20.02 -10.07 14.49
CA VAL A 31 -18.61 -9.80 14.82
C VAL A 31 -17.78 -9.39 13.58
N PHE A 32 -18.17 -9.81 12.36
CA PHE A 32 -17.44 -9.49 11.12
C PHE A 32 -17.95 -8.27 10.34
N HIS A 33 -18.93 -7.50 10.84
CA HIS A 33 -19.18 -6.15 10.32
C HIS A 33 -18.16 -5.16 10.89
N ALA A 34 -16.92 -5.27 10.42
CA ALA A 34 -15.92 -4.22 10.58
C ALA A 34 -16.30 -3.00 9.72
N GLN A 35 -16.70 -1.92 10.40
CA GLN A 35 -16.55 -0.52 9.98
C GLN A 35 -17.18 -0.10 8.64
N THR A 36 -18.49 0.13 8.62
CA THR A 36 -19.07 1.22 7.81
C THR A 36 -19.08 2.49 8.68
N GLY A 37 -17.98 3.23 8.65
CA GLY A 37 -17.80 4.42 9.48
C GLY A 37 -16.72 5.36 8.96
N ALA A 38 -16.59 5.51 7.64
CA ALA A 38 -15.96 6.70 7.09
C ALA A 38 -17.00 7.83 7.15
N GLN A 39 -16.96 8.63 8.22
CA GLN A 39 -17.67 9.90 8.23
C GLN A 39 -16.92 10.81 7.25
N ALA A 40 -17.51 11.07 6.09
CA ALA A 40 -17.12 12.23 5.31
C ALA A 40 -17.59 13.45 6.11
N ALA A 41 -16.68 14.07 6.86
CA ALA A 41 -16.92 15.42 7.36
C ALA A 41 -16.99 16.33 6.12
N GLY A 42 -18.21 16.66 5.70
CA GLY A 42 -18.45 17.75 4.77
C GLY A 42 -17.89 19.02 5.41
N LEU A 43 -16.90 19.63 4.76
CA LEU A 43 -16.45 20.97 5.12
C LEU A 43 -17.55 21.95 4.69
N ASP A 44 -18.32 22.43 5.65
CA ASP A 44 -19.23 23.55 5.47
C ASP A 44 -18.42 24.80 5.13
N ASN A 45 -18.51 25.21 3.87
CA ASN A 45 -17.88 26.40 3.33
C ASN A 45 -18.67 27.65 3.76
N HIS A 46 -18.24 28.32 4.83
CA HIS A 46 -18.43 29.76 4.96
C HIS A 46 -17.50 30.36 6.02
N THR A 47 -16.41 31.03 5.61
CA THR A 47 -16.11 32.44 5.94
C THR A 47 -14.88 32.87 5.13
N THR A 48 -15.16 33.65 4.10
CA THR A 48 -14.33 34.64 3.40
C THR A 48 -12.89 34.85 3.90
N GLY A 49 -11.92 34.42 3.09
CA GLY A 49 -10.54 34.88 3.12
C GLY A 49 -9.94 34.75 1.73
N SER A 50 -9.72 35.88 1.06
CA SER A 50 -9.18 36.03 -0.30
C SER A 50 -7.99 35.11 -0.61
N ALA A 51 -8.20 34.11 -1.47
CA ALA A 51 -7.15 33.43 -2.23
C ALA A 51 -7.77 32.52 -3.31
N ILE A 52 -8.62 33.07 -4.18
CA ILE A 52 -9.04 32.40 -5.41
C ILE A 52 -8.71 33.29 -6.61
N ASP A 53 -7.41 33.58 -6.78
CA ASP A 53 -6.85 34.12 -8.01
C ASP A 53 -5.37 33.74 -8.14
N ASP A 54 -5.09 32.43 -8.10
CA ASP A 54 -3.81 31.89 -8.59
C ASP A 54 -3.95 30.41 -9.00
N GLN A 55 -5.10 30.04 -9.55
CA GLN A 55 -5.35 28.69 -10.04
C GLN A 55 -5.46 28.74 -11.56
N LEU A 56 -4.31 28.52 -12.22
CA LEU A 56 -4.11 27.80 -13.48
C LEU A 56 -2.90 28.36 -14.23
N THR A 57 -1.69 28.07 -13.76
CA THR A 57 -0.54 27.72 -14.61
C THR A 57 0.50 26.96 -13.78
N GLU A 58 0.11 25.88 -13.09
CA GLU A 58 1.10 24.87 -12.76
C GLU A 58 1.41 24.12 -14.07
N VAL A 59 2.30 24.72 -14.87
CA VAL A 59 2.97 24.00 -15.95
C VAL A 59 3.70 22.86 -15.25
N THR A 60 3.09 21.67 -15.20
CA THR A 60 3.78 20.47 -14.77
C THR A 60 5.01 20.42 -15.65
N PRO A 61 6.21 20.60 -15.09
CA PRO A 61 7.38 20.63 -15.92
C PRO A 61 7.46 19.27 -16.61
N MET A 62 7.46 19.26 -17.94
CA MET A 62 7.69 18.03 -18.71
C MET A 62 9.14 17.55 -18.58
N HIS A 63 9.99 18.29 -17.86
CA HIS A 63 11.29 17.79 -17.45
C HIS A 63 11.15 16.88 -16.22
N PRO A 64 11.83 15.74 -16.18
CA PRO A 64 11.79 14.86 -15.02
C PRO A 64 12.23 15.65 -13.78
N MET A 65 11.39 15.66 -12.76
CA MET A 65 11.79 16.17 -11.44
C MET A 65 12.77 15.17 -10.85
N TYR A 66 14.03 15.60 -10.68
CA TYR A 66 15.06 14.80 -10.05
C TYR A 66 15.70 15.60 -8.91
N GLU A 67 15.92 14.93 -7.79
CA GLU A 67 16.71 15.44 -6.68
C GLU A 67 17.93 14.54 -6.58
N MET A 68 19.15 15.08 -6.68
CA MET A 68 20.33 14.24 -6.57
C MET A 68 20.48 13.79 -5.11
N ALA A 69 20.72 12.50 -4.88
CA ALA A 69 20.93 11.95 -3.55
C ALA A 69 22.15 12.55 -2.79
N VAL A 70 22.99 13.33 -3.48
CA VAL A 70 24.28 13.84 -2.97
C VAL A 70 24.17 15.03 -2.00
N THR A 71 22.99 15.63 -1.80
CA THR A 71 22.81 16.66 -0.75
C THR A 71 22.61 16.10 0.67
N MET A 72 22.65 14.77 0.86
CA MET A 72 22.54 14.10 2.18
C MET A 72 23.85 13.46 2.67
N ALA A 73 25.02 13.99 2.27
CA ALA A 73 26.34 13.50 2.70
C ALA A 73 26.67 13.71 4.20
N GLY A 74 25.69 14.05 5.05
CA GLY A 74 25.88 14.32 6.48
C GLY A 74 25.17 13.38 7.46
N GLN A 75 24.27 12.48 7.00
CA GLN A 75 23.47 11.66 7.90
C GLN A 75 23.54 10.17 7.53
N ALA A 76 24.65 9.54 7.93
CA ALA A 76 24.98 8.15 7.66
C ALA A 76 23.92 7.12 8.12
N ASN A 77 22.97 7.51 8.99
CA ASN A 77 22.01 6.58 9.60
C ASN A 77 20.53 6.91 9.32
N GLN A 78 20.23 7.98 8.57
CA GLN A 78 18.88 8.32 8.10
C GLN A 78 18.97 9.04 6.74
N ALA A 79 19.55 8.38 5.75
CA ALA A 79 19.45 8.81 4.35
C ALA A 79 18.01 8.60 3.82
N GLN A 80 17.02 9.24 4.45
CA GLN A 80 15.71 9.42 3.84
C GLN A 80 15.91 10.43 2.72
N VAL A 81 15.76 9.98 1.47
CA VAL A 81 15.60 10.88 0.33
C VAL A 81 14.47 11.84 0.70
N ALA A 82 14.75 13.13 0.86
CA ALA A 82 13.88 14.08 1.55
C ALA A 82 12.44 14.06 1.03
N CYS A 83 12.26 13.84 -0.27
CA CYS A 83 10.95 13.77 -0.91
C CYS A 83 10.11 12.54 -0.50
N LEU A 84 10.71 11.45 -0.01
CA LEU A 84 9.97 10.27 0.50
C LEU A 84 9.16 10.58 1.76
N ALA A 85 9.51 11.64 2.50
CA ALA A 85 8.78 12.10 3.67
C ALA A 85 7.78 13.22 3.34
N SER A 86 7.76 13.74 2.11
CA SER A 86 6.86 14.81 1.70
C SER A 86 5.44 14.27 1.48
N PRO A 87 4.42 14.85 2.14
CA PRO A 87 3.01 14.55 1.83
C PRO A 87 2.49 15.39 0.65
N LYS A 88 3.28 16.33 0.13
CA LYS A 88 2.88 17.23 -0.96
C LYS A 88 3.41 16.73 -2.30
N PRO A 89 2.64 16.86 -3.40
CA PRO A 89 3.10 16.55 -4.75
C PRO A 89 4.37 17.32 -5.17
N PRO A 90 5.20 16.76 -6.07
CA PRO A 90 5.17 15.37 -6.53
C PRO A 90 5.51 14.40 -5.39
N LEU A 91 4.83 13.26 -5.35
CA LEU A 91 5.10 12.22 -4.35
C LEU A 91 6.29 11.36 -4.81
N CYS A 92 7.18 11.04 -3.87
CA CYS A 92 8.25 10.08 -4.10
C CYS A 92 7.90 8.70 -3.56
N TYR A 93 8.37 7.66 -4.25
CA TYR A 93 8.19 6.27 -3.85
C TYR A 93 9.52 5.53 -3.80
N SER A 94 9.73 4.77 -2.73
CA SER A 94 10.82 3.81 -2.63
C SER A 94 10.55 2.58 -3.50
N PRO A 95 11.60 1.80 -3.85
CA PRO A 95 11.44 0.52 -4.54
C PRO A 95 10.53 -0.46 -3.78
N GLN A 96 10.56 -0.46 -2.45
CA GLN A 96 9.69 -1.32 -1.64
C GLN A 96 8.21 -0.92 -1.79
N GLN A 97 7.90 0.38 -1.75
CA GLN A 97 6.54 0.88 -1.95
C GLN A 97 6.04 0.51 -3.35
N LEU A 98 6.86 0.66 -4.40
CA LEU A 98 6.50 0.23 -5.75
C LEU A 98 6.27 -1.28 -5.83
N ARG A 99 7.14 -2.10 -5.23
CA ARG A 99 6.98 -3.56 -5.21
C ARG A 99 5.70 -4.00 -4.51
N GLN A 100 5.29 -3.30 -3.44
CA GLN A 100 4.05 -3.57 -2.75
C GLN A 100 2.84 -3.14 -3.57
N ALA A 101 2.85 -1.91 -4.09
CA ALA A 101 1.74 -1.33 -4.85
C ALA A 101 1.40 -2.16 -6.11
N TYR A 102 2.42 -2.72 -6.76
CA TYR A 102 2.25 -3.51 -7.99
C TYR A 102 2.29 -5.02 -7.77
N GLY A 103 2.25 -5.51 -6.51
CA GLY A 103 2.23 -6.95 -6.23
C GLY A 103 3.46 -7.70 -6.76
N ILE A 104 4.63 -7.06 -6.76
CA ILE A 104 5.89 -7.64 -7.25
C ILE A 104 6.51 -8.59 -6.21
N ALA A 105 6.24 -8.39 -4.92
CA ALA A 105 6.84 -9.18 -3.85
C ALA A 105 6.63 -10.71 -3.98
N PRO A 106 5.42 -11.23 -4.30
CA PRO A 106 5.23 -12.65 -4.56
C PRO A 106 6.09 -13.21 -5.71
N LEU A 107 6.31 -12.43 -6.77
CA LEU A 107 7.14 -12.84 -7.90
C LEU A 107 8.61 -12.97 -7.49
N LEU A 108 9.12 -12.00 -6.71
CA LEU A 108 10.48 -12.04 -6.17
C LEU A 108 10.66 -13.22 -5.21
N GLN A 109 9.67 -13.50 -4.36
CA GLN A 109 9.66 -14.66 -3.45
C GLN A 109 9.64 -15.99 -4.21
N ALA A 110 8.96 -16.04 -5.35
CA ALA A 110 8.99 -17.18 -6.27
C ALA A 110 10.29 -17.29 -7.09
N GLY A 111 11.28 -16.42 -6.85
CA GLY A 111 12.57 -16.43 -7.54
C GLY A 111 12.61 -15.70 -8.88
N VAL A 112 11.50 -15.07 -9.30
CA VAL A 112 11.41 -14.27 -10.54
C VAL A 112 12.09 -12.92 -10.31
N THR A 113 13.42 -12.92 -10.36
CA THR A 113 14.29 -11.80 -9.96
C THR A 113 15.00 -11.13 -11.14
N GLY A 114 14.86 -11.67 -12.35
CA GLY A 114 15.64 -11.24 -13.51
C GLY A 114 17.07 -11.81 -13.56
N LYS A 115 17.50 -12.61 -12.57
CA LYS A 115 18.80 -13.30 -12.61
C LYS A 115 18.95 -14.13 -13.89
N GLY A 116 20.09 -13.98 -14.56
CA GLY A 116 20.38 -14.63 -15.85
C GLY A 116 19.71 -13.98 -17.06
N ARG A 117 19.08 -12.81 -16.90
CA ARG A 117 18.49 -12.01 -18.00
C ARG A 117 19.29 -10.74 -18.22
N ILE A 118 19.36 -10.30 -19.48
CA ILE A 118 19.92 -9.00 -19.86
C ILE A 118 18.76 -8.07 -20.18
N ILE A 119 18.68 -6.95 -19.45
CA ILE A 119 17.68 -5.89 -19.66
C ILE A 119 18.45 -4.67 -20.16
N THR A 120 18.13 -4.18 -21.36
CA THR A 120 18.79 -3.01 -21.95
C THR A 120 17.91 -1.77 -21.76
N ILE A 121 18.47 -0.71 -21.17
CA ILE A 121 17.85 0.61 -21.05
C ILE A 121 18.63 1.56 -21.95
N ILE A 122 17.95 2.21 -22.90
CA ILE A 122 18.54 3.19 -23.81
C ILE A 122 18.12 4.58 -23.30
N ASP A 123 19.10 5.38 -22.90
CA ASP A 123 18.90 6.77 -22.47
C ASP A 123 19.37 7.72 -23.59
N ALA A 124 18.61 8.79 -23.82
CA ALA A 124 18.89 9.79 -24.84
C ALA A 124 20.01 10.77 -24.43
N PHE A 125 20.41 10.76 -23.16
CA PHE A 125 21.43 11.66 -22.61
C PHE A 125 22.53 10.91 -21.87
N GLN A 126 23.66 11.60 -21.63
CA GLN A 126 24.81 11.01 -20.95
C GLN A 126 24.61 11.02 -19.43
N ALA A 127 24.84 9.86 -18.80
CA ALA A 127 24.94 9.72 -17.34
C ALA A 127 26.37 9.30 -16.98
N PRO A 128 27.35 10.23 -16.92
CA PRO A 128 28.76 9.90 -16.72
C PRO A 128 29.03 9.18 -15.39
N THR A 129 28.12 9.31 -14.41
CA THR A 129 28.21 8.73 -13.06
C THR A 129 27.30 7.52 -12.84
N ILE A 130 26.62 7.00 -13.88
CA ILE A 130 25.53 6.01 -13.72
C ILE A 130 25.90 4.79 -12.87
N ARG A 131 27.14 4.30 -12.97
CA ARG A 131 27.59 3.16 -12.16
C ARG A 131 27.65 3.49 -10.66
N GLY A 132 28.13 4.68 -10.32
CA GLY A 132 28.19 5.16 -8.94
C GLY A 132 26.80 5.44 -8.38
N ASP A 133 25.93 6.04 -9.20
CA ASP A 133 24.55 6.37 -8.81
C ASP A 133 23.73 5.11 -8.55
N LEU A 134 23.86 4.07 -9.39
CA LEU A 134 23.21 2.78 -9.16
C LEU A 134 23.72 2.07 -7.90
N HIS A 135 25.02 2.14 -7.62
CA HIS A 135 25.57 1.57 -6.38
C HIS A 135 25.05 2.31 -5.15
N LEU A 136 24.96 3.64 -5.19
CA LEU A 136 24.36 4.44 -4.12
C LEU A 136 22.88 4.09 -3.95
N PHE A 137 22.14 3.94 -5.04
CA PHE A 137 20.73 3.53 -5.02
C PHE A 137 20.52 2.18 -4.31
N ASP A 138 21.34 1.17 -4.64
CA ASP A 138 21.30 -0.14 -3.99
C ASP A 138 21.58 -0.04 -2.48
N GLN A 139 22.52 0.81 -2.08
CA GLN A 139 22.84 1.04 -0.66
C GLN A 139 21.71 1.74 0.09
N LEU A 140 21.15 2.81 -0.48
CA LEU A 140 20.07 3.61 0.11
C LEU A 140 18.82 2.76 0.37
N PHE A 141 18.46 1.91 -0.59
CA PHE A 141 17.24 1.10 -0.53
C PHE A 141 17.48 -0.36 -0.11
N ARG A 142 18.71 -0.71 0.25
CA ARG A 142 19.13 -2.06 0.67
C ARG A 142 18.73 -3.13 -0.34
N LEU A 143 18.97 -2.86 -1.62
CA LEU A 143 18.73 -3.79 -2.72
C LEU A 143 19.99 -4.66 -2.91
N ARG A 144 19.87 -5.97 -2.73
CA ARG A 144 20.90 -6.98 -2.99
C ARG A 144 20.26 -8.27 -3.48
#